data_AF-A0A8C3RC47-F1
#
_entry.id   AF-A0A8C3RC47-F1
#
_cell.length_a   1.000
_cell.length_b   1.000
_cell.length_c   1.000
_cell.angle_alpha   90.00
_cell.angle_beta   90.00
_cell.angle_gamma   90.00
#
_symmetry.space_group_name_H-M   'P 1'
#
loop_
_entity.id
_entity.type
_entity.pdbx_description
1 polymer ?
#
loop_
_entity_poly.entity_id
_entity_poly.type
_entity_poly.pdbx_seq_one_letter_code
_entity_poly.pdbx_strand_id
1 'polypeptide(L)' 'RAAGGKAGLAGSLWLAPLMLQEVLFEISRILNTGLDMETLSICVRLCEQGINPEALSSVIKELRKATEALKVML' A
#
# COMPACT_ATOMS: atom_id res chain seq x y z
N ARG A 1 -51.83 -11.78 1.48
CA ARG A 1 -50.86 -11.16 0.53
C ARG A 1 -50.11 -10.07 1.29
N ALA A 2 -49.10 -10.46 2.06
CA ALA A 2 -48.22 -9.56 2.81
C ALA A 2 -46.91 -10.33 3.02
N ALA A 3 -45.85 -9.89 2.35
CA ALA A 3 -44.44 -10.20 2.65
C ALA A 3 -43.57 -9.47 1.61
N GLY A 4 -43.52 -8.15 1.72
CA GLY A 4 -42.44 -7.34 1.17
C GLY A 4 -41.55 -6.94 2.33
N GLY A 5 -40.27 -7.31 2.29
CA GLY A 5 -39.31 -6.97 3.34
C GLY A 5 -37.97 -7.59 3.04
N LYS A 6 -37.20 -6.91 2.19
CA LYS A 6 -35.92 -7.37 1.63
C LYS A 6 -34.85 -7.60 2.69
N ALA A 7 -34.01 -8.59 2.38
CA ALA A 7 -32.70 -8.89 2.95
C ALA A 7 -32.03 -7.71 3.67
N GLY A 8 -31.81 -7.88 4.97
CA GLY A 8 -30.91 -7.03 5.75
C GLY A 8 -29.49 -7.17 5.20
N LEU A 9 -28.94 -6.06 4.72
CA LEU A 9 -27.57 -5.89 4.27
C LEU A 9 -26.61 -5.97 5.47
N ALA A 10 -26.45 -7.15 6.05
CA ALA A 10 -25.34 -7.43 6.97
C ALA A 10 -24.08 -7.68 6.12
N GLY A 11 -23.37 -6.62 5.74
CA GLY A 11 -22.12 -6.79 4.99
C GLY A 11 -21.28 -5.52 4.73
N SER A 12 -21.66 -4.36 5.25
CA SER A 12 -21.08 -3.08 4.81
C SER A 12 -19.78 -2.63 5.49
N LEU A 13 -19.04 -3.50 6.20
CA LEU A 13 -17.79 -3.11 6.89
C LEU A 13 -16.51 -3.83 6.43
N TRP A 14 -16.55 -4.64 5.36
CA TRP A 14 -15.42 -5.52 4.98
C TRP A 14 -14.48 -4.97 3.88
N LEU A 15 -14.68 -3.74 3.39
CA LEU A 15 -13.91 -3.20 2.24
C LEU A 15 -12.98 -2.02 2.57
N ALA A 16 -12.98 -1.51 3.80
CA ALA A 16 -12.14 -0.36 4.15
C ALA A 16 -10.63 -0.57 3.88
N PRO A 17 -10.02 -1.75 4.16
CA PRO A 17 -8.59 -1.95 3.92
C PRO A 17 -8.22 -1.99 2.43
N LEU A 18 -9.10 -2.57 1.59
CA LEU A 18 -8.86 -2.70 0.15
C LEU A 18 -8.91 -1.34 -0.54
N MET A 19 -9.87 -0.50 -0.17
CA MET A 19 -10.03 0.86 -0.73
C MET A 19 -8.82 1.75 -0.41
N LEU A 20 -8.29 1.66 0.81
CA LEU A 20 -7.13 2.45 1.23
C LEU A 20 -5.89 2.08 0.42
N GLN A 21 -5.65 0.78 0.19
CA GLN A 21 -4.49 0.32 -0.56
C GLN A 21 -4.53 0.77 -2.02
N GLU A 22 -5.69 0.73 -2.67
CA GLU A 22 -5.84 1.22 -4.05
C GLU A 22 -5.63 2.73 -4.15
N VAL A 23 -6.16 3.52 -3.21
CA VAL A 23 -5.96 4.97 -3.18
C VAL A 23 -4.48 5.33 -2.95
N LEU A 24 -3.79 4.68 -2.00
CA LEU A 24 -2.37 4.93 -1.79
C LEU A 24 -1.53 4.52 -3.01
N PHE A 25 -1.91 3.45 -3.70
CA PHE A 25 -1.21 3.03 -4.91
C PHE A 25 -1.37 4.04 -6.04
N GLU A 26 -2.56 4.60 -6.23
CA GLU A 26 -2.80 5.66 -7.21
C GLU A 26 -1.99 6.92 -6.87
N ILE A 27 -1.95 7.34 -5.60
CA ILE A 27 -1.11 8.46 -5.14
C ILE A 27 0.37 8.17 -5.42
N SER A 28 0.85 6.96 -5.12
CA SER A 28 2.21 6.51 -5.39
C SER A 28 2.58 6.61 -6.87
N ARG A 29 1.64 6.27 -7.76
CA ARG A 29 1.81 6.41 -9.22
C ARG A 29 1.87 7.86 -9.66
N ILE A 30 0.99 8.73 -9.15
CA ILE A 30 0.98 10.16 -9.46
C ILE A 30 2.29 10.82 -9.04
N LEU A 31 2.82 10.44 -7.86
CA LEU A 31 4.10 10.94 -7.34
C LEU A 31 5.32 10.24 -7.94
N ASN A 32 5.11 9.26 -8.82
CA ASN A 32 6.15 8.48 -9.49
C ASN A 32 7.21 7.92 -8.53
N THR A 33 6.78 7.41 -7.37
CA THR A 33 7.70 6.85 -6.35
C THR A 33 8.40 5.57 -6.84
N GLY A 34 7.82 4.92 -7.85
CA GLY A 34 8.28 3.65 -8.41
C GLY A 34 8.06 2.45 -7.50
N LEU A 35 7.23 2.57 -6.46
CA LEU A 35 6.86 1.45 -5.58
C LEU A 35 5.73 0.62 -6.21
N ASP A 36 5.92 -0.69 -6.26
CA ASP A 36 4.88 -1.66 -6.59
C ASP A 36 3.91 -1.85 -5.41
N MET A 37 2.77 -2.49 -5.70
CA MET A 37 1.66 -2.64 -4.75
C MET A 37 2.06 -3.43 -3.49
N GLU A 38 2.95 -4.41 -3.63
CA GLU A 38 3.41 -5.24 -2.53
C GLU A 38 4.38 -4.46 -1.63
N THR A 39 5.36 -3.79 -2.23
CA THR A 39 6.31 -2.93 -1.49
C THR A 39 5.57 -1.80 -0.76
N LEU A 40 4.58 -1.18 -1.40
CA LEU A 40 3.77 -0.14 -0.77
C LEU A 40 2.99 -0.67 0.46
N SER A 41 2.38 -1.86 0.34
CA SER A 41 1.67 -2.52 1.45
C SER A 41 2.61 -2.78 2.63
N ILE A 42 3.84 -3.23 2.36
CA ILE A 42 4.87 -3.42 3.39
C ILE A 42 5.23 -2.09 4.06
N CYS A 43 5.42 -1.02 3.28
CA CYS A 43 5.73 0.30 3.82
C CYS A 43 4.63 0.81 4.76
N VAL A 44 3.36 0.63 4.40
CA VAL A 44 2.22 1.01 5.24
C VAL A 44 2.24 0.24 6.56
N ARG A 45 2.43 -1.09 6.52
CA ARG A 45 2.49 -1.92 7.74
C ARG A 45 3.67 -1.54 8.65
N LEU A 46 4.81 -1.17 8.08
CA LEU A 46 5.97 -0.69 8.84
C LEU A 46 5.68 0.67 9.49
N CYS A 47 5.03 1.59 8.77
CA CYS A 47 4.59 2.87 9.33
C CYS A 47 3.54 2.68 10.44
N GLU A 48 2.61 1.73 10.31
CA GLU A 48 1.63 1.37 11.35
C GLU A 48 2.29 0.84 12.63
N GLN A 49 3.49 0.23 12.52
CA GLN A 49 4.30 -0.19 13.66
C GLN A 49 5.09 0.97 14.31
N GLY A 50 4.92 2.20 13.83
CA GLY A 50 5.56 3.39 14.38
C GLY A 50 6.94 3.70 13.78
N ILE A 51 7.30 3.07 12.65
CA ILE A 51 8.55 3.39 11.95
C ILE A 51 8.42 4.77 11.29
N ASN A 52 9.46 5.59 11.44
CA ASN A 52 9.52 6.91 10.81
C ASN A 52 9.54 6.75 9.26
N PRO A 53 8.55 7.31 8.53
CA PRO A 53 8.49 7.21 7.07
C PRO A 53 9.71 7.83 6.37
N GLU A 54 10.32 8.88 6.95
CA GLU A 54 11.52 9.49 6.38
C GLU A 54 12.71 8.54 6.43
N ALA A 55 12.93 7.90 7.58
CA ALA A 55 13.98 6.90 7.75
C ALA A 55 13.76 5.69 6.83
N LEU A 56 12.51 5.21 6.73
CA LEU A 56 12.14 4.14 5.81
C LEU A 56 12.43 4.53 4.35
N SER A 57 12.12 5.76 3.94
CA SER A 57 12.39 6.26 2.59
C SER A 57 13.89 6.27 2.26
N SER A 58 14.74 6.64 3.22
CA SER A 58 16.20 6.62 3.07
C SER A 58 16.72 5.20 2.87
N VAL A 59 16.23 4.25 3.66
CA VAL A 59 16.61 2.83 3.52
C VAL A 59 16.22 2.28 2.15
N ILE A 60 14.99 2.55 1.69
CA ILE A 60 14.52 2.09 0.37
C ILE A 60 15.39 2.66 -0.77
N LYS A 61 15.75 3.95 -0.68
CA LYS A 61 16.62 4.60 -1.67
C LYS A 61 18.01 3.97 -1.72
N GLU A 62 18.61 3.74 -0.55
CA GLU A 62 19.95 3.13 -0.47
C GLU A 62 19.94 1.68 -0.97
N LEU A 63 18.93 0.88 -0.63
CA LEU A 63 18.80 -0.49 -1.14
C LEU A 63 18.66 -0.53 -2.67
N ARG A 64 17.86 0.38 -3.24
CA ARG A 64 17.73 0.51 -4.70
C ARG A 64 19.07 0.86 -5.34
N LYS A 65 19.77 1.86 -4.79
CA LYS A 65 21.08 2.28 -5.30
C LYS A 65 22.12 1.16 -5.24
N ALA A 66 22.17 0.42 -4.14
CA ALA A 66 23.06 -0.74 -3.99
C ALA A 66 22.73 -1.86 -5.00
N THR A 67 21.44 -2.11 -5.25
CA THR A 67 20.99 -3.11 -6.22
C THR A 67 21.36 -2.73 -7.65
N GLU A 68 21.18 -1.47 -8.02
CA GLU A 68 21.58 -0.98 -9.35
C GLU A 68 23.10 -0.99 -9.51
N ALA A 69 23.86 -0.62 -8.47
CA ALA A 69 25.31 -0.73 -8.48
C ALA A 69 25.77 -2.19 -8.67
N LEU A 70 25.12 -3.15 -8.01
CA LEU A 70 25.42 -4.57 -8.16
C LEU A 70 25.13 -5.07 -9.58
N LYS A 71 24.03 -4.66 -10.21
CA LYS A 71 23.70 -5.02 -11.60
C LYS A 71 24.71 -4.50 -12.61
N VAL A 72 25.36 -3.36 -12.35
CA VAL A 72 26.39 -2.81 -13.24
C VAL A 72 27.72 -3.58 -13.12
N MET A 73 27.95 -4.22 -11.97
CA MET A 73 29.17 -4.99 -11.70
C MET A 73 29.12 -6.44 -12.21
N LEU A 74 27.92 -6.95 -12.51
CA LEU A 74 27.68 -8.30 -13.04
C LEU A 74 27.44 -8.28 -14.55
#